data_AF-A0A0H1RBS3-F1
#
_entry.id   AF-A0A0H1RBS3-F1
#
_cell.length_a   1.000
_cell.length_b   1.000
_cell.length_c   1.000
_cell.angle_alpha   90.00
_cell.angle_beta   90.00
_cell.angle_gamma   90.00
#
_symmetry.space_group_name_H-M   'P 1'
#
loop_
_entity.id
_entity.type
_entity.pdbx_description
1 polymer ?
#
loop_
_entity_poly.entity_id
_entity_poly.type
_entity_poly.pdbx_seq_one_letter_code
_entity_poly.pdbx_strand_id
1 'polypeptide(L)' 'MTRSVALRAFIIFTVLTMLAGVTGMASQAEIAEIVFLIGASLSAVLLFFALTVQAPAPVPVRVRRRR' A
#
# COMPACT_ATOMS: atom_id res chain seq x y z
N MET A 1 -11.63 -0.14 3.21
CA MET A 1 -10.27 -0.61 2.91
C MET A 1 -9.59 -0.87 4.25
N THR A 2 -9.21 -2.10 4.57
CA THR A 2 -8.59 -2.42 5.87
C THR A 2 -7.08 -2.16 5.82
N ARG A 3 -6.49 -1.83 6.97
CA ARG A 3 -5.05 -1.66 7.12
C ARG A 3 -4.26 -2.88 6.62
N SER A 4 -4.81 -4.08 6.76
CA SER A 4 -4.24 -5.33 6.25
C SER A 4 -4.13 -5.39 4.72
N VAL A 5 -5.12 -4.85 4.00
CA VAL A 5 -5.11 -4.81 2.53
C VAL A 5 -4.08 -3.81 2.02
N ALA A 6 -3.98 -2.65 2.67
CA ALA A 6 -2.97 -1.64 2.33
C ALA A 6 -1.54 -2.18 2.53
N LEU A 7 -1.29 -2.92 3.62
CA LEU A 7 0.03 -3.47 3.94
C LEU A 7 0.44 -4.58 2.96
N ARG A 8 -0.50 -5.44 2.55
CA ARG A 8 -0.27 -6.46 1.51
C ARG A 8 0.01 -5.83 0.15
N ALA A 9 -0.78 -4.85 -0.25
CA ALA A 9 -0.59 -4.14 -1.52
C ALA A 9 0.74 -3.39 -1.54
N PHE A 10 1.13 -2.77 -0.41
CA PHE A 10 2.41 -2.10 -0.26
C PHE A 10 3.58 -3.05 -0.54
N ILE A 11 3.63 -4.22 0.11
CA ILE A 11 4.70 -5.20 -0.10
C ILE A 11 4.82 -5.59 -1.58
N ILE A 12 3.70 -5.86 -2.25
CA ILE A 12 3.70 -6.23 -3.67
C ILE A 12 4.25 -5.08 -4.52
N PHE A 13 3.77 -3.86 -4.29
CA PHE A 13 4.23 -2.68 -5.03
C PHE A 13 5.71 -2.39 -4.80
N THR A 14 6.22 -2.55 -3.57
CA THR A 14 7.63 -2.36 -3.26
C THR A 14 8.50 -3.37 -4.04
N VAL A 15 8.10 -4.64 -4.08
CA VAL A 15 8.83 -5.67 -4.85
C VAL A 15 8.83 -5.35 -6.35
N LEU A 16 7.67 -5.00 -6.92
CA LEU A 16 7.57 -4.61 -8.33
C LEU A 16 8.42 -3.38 -8.65
N THR A 17 8.40 -2.38 -7.76
CA THR A 17 9.19 -1.15 -7.90
C THR A 17 10.68 -1.47 -7.86
N MET A 18 11.12 -2.36 -6.98
CA MET A 18 12.52 -2.77 -6.89
C MET A 18 12.98 -3.49 -8.17
N LEU A 19 12.16 -4.41 -8.70
CA LEU A 19 12.43 -5.10 -9.97
C LEU A 19 12.48 -4.12 -11.15
N ALA A 20 11.54 -3.18 -11.23
CA ALA A 20 11.51 -2.16 -12.26
C ALA A 20 12.75 -1.25 -12.17
N GLY A 21 13.18 -0.87 -10.97
CA GLY A 21 14.37 -0.05 -10.76
C GLY A 21 15.65 -0.76 -11.18
N VAL A 22 15.84 -2.02 -10.76
CA VAL A 22 17.02 -2.83 -11.16
C VAL A 22 17.04 -3.03 -12.68
N THR A 23 15.90 -3.35 -13.28
CA THR A 23 15.79 -3.55 -14.73
C THR A 23 15.99 -2.25 -15.51
N GLY A 24 15.50 -1.12 -14.99
CA GLY A 24 15.69 0.19 -15.61
C GLY A 24 17.14 0.63 -15.59
N MET A 25 17.83 0.48 -14.45
CA MET A 25 19.27 0.76 -14.37
C MET A 25 20.09 -0.13 -15.30
N ALA A 26 19.69 -1.39 -15.49
CA ALA A 26 20.40 -2.33 -16.35
C ALA A 26 20.14 -2.09 -17.86
N SER A 27 18.95 -1.64 -18.24
CA SER A 27 18.53 -1.53 -19.65
C SER A 27 18.63 -0.13 -20.25
N GLN A 28 18.82 0.92 -19.42
CA GLN A 28 18.70 2.34 -19.82
C GLN A 28 17.38 2.65 -20.57
N ALA A 29 16.34 1.83 -20.36
CA ALA A 29 15.06 2.06 -20.99
C ALA A 29 14.30 3.15 -20.24
N GLU A 30 14.01 4.27 -20.90
CA GLU A 30 13.19 5.36 -20.34
C GLU A 30 11.83 4.87 -19.83
N ILE A 31 11.27 3.84 -20.47
CA ILE A 31 10.01 3.20 -20.05
C ILE A 31 10.11 2.63 -18.62
N ALA A 32 11.27 2.08 -18.25
CA ALA A 32 11.47 1.50 -16.93
C ALA A 32 11.55 2.58 -15.83
N GLU A 33 12.09 3.76 -16.12
CA GLU A 33 12.06 4.90 -15.18
C GLU A 33 10.63 5.37 -14.91
N ILE A 34 9.80 5.45 -15.95
CA ILE A 34 8.39 5.84 -15.81
C ILE A 34 7.64 4.83 -14.94
N VAL A 35 7.81 3.52 -15.20
CA VAL A 35 7.19 2.46 -14.39
C VAL A 35 7.70 2.48 -12.95
N PHE A 36 9.00 2.75 -12.75
CA PHE A 36 9.58 2.91 -11.43
C PHE A 36 8.96 4.10 -10.67
N LEU A 37 8.81 5.26 -11.31
CA LEU A 37 8.18 6.44 -10.70
C LEU A 37 6.71 6.19 -10.31
N ILE A 38 5.96 5.53 -11.19
CA ILE A 38 4.55 5.15 -10.92
C ILE A 38 4.49 4.15 -9.76
N GLY A 39 5.33 3.12 -9.76
CA GLY A 39 5.39 2.13 -8.70
C GLY A 39 5.78 2.73 -7.35
N ALA A 40 6.81 3.59 -7.35
CA ALA A 40 7.29 4.28 -6.16
C ALA A 40 6.22 5.21 -5.57
N SER A 41 5.55 6.01 -6.41
CA SER A 41 4.47 6.90 -5.96
C SER A 41 3.28 6.13 -5.39
N LEU A 42 2.84 5.05 -6.04
CA LEU A 42 1.81 4.16 -5.51
C LEU A 42 2.22 3.53 -4.17
N SER A 43 3.48 3.08 -4.04
CA SER A 43 3.99 2.53 -2.78
C SER A 43 3.96 3.57 -1.65
N ALA A 44 4.31 4.82 -1.93
CA ALA A 44 4.29 5.91 -0.96
C ALA A 44 2.86 6.22 -0.49
N VAL A 45 1.89 6.24 -1.41
CA VAL A 45 0.47 6.43 -1.08
C VAL A 45 -0.06 5.28 -0.23
N LEU A 46 0.28 4.03 -0.57
CA LEU A 46 -0.12 2.85 0.20
C LEU A 46 0.50 2.85 1.61
N LEU A 47 1.76 3.24 1.73
CA LEU A 47 2.44 3.39 3.02
C LEU A 47 1.77 4.47 3.88
N PHE A 48 1.44 5.61 3.27
CA PHE A 48 0.71 6.68 3.94
C PHE A 48 -0.64 6.20 4.48
N PHE A 49 -1.43 5.49 3.68
CA PHE A 49 -2.68 4.89 4.15
C PHE A 49 -2.46 3.85 5.25
N ALA A 50 -1.43 3.01 5.15
CA ALA A 50 -1.12 2.02 6.19
C ALA A 50 -0.77 2.66 7.54
N LEU A 51 -0.19 3.87 7.54
CA LEU A 51 0.15 4.63 8.73
C LEU A 51 -1.03 5.43 9.29
N THR A 52 -1.91 5.96 8.43
CA THR A 52 -2.95 6.92 8.82
C THR A 52 -4.33 6.30 9.02
N VAL A 53 -4.62 5.15 8.41
CA VAL A 53 -5.93 4.48 8.55
C VAL A 53 -6.05 3.86 9.94
N GLN A 54 -6.93 4.44 10.76
CA GLN A 54 -7.35 3.83 12.01
C GLN A 54 -8.23 2.61 11.74
N ALA A 55 -7.96 1.51 12.46
CA ALA A 55 -8.78 0.32 12.37
C ALA A 55 -10.20 0.62 12.87
N PRO A 56 -11.26 0.06 12.24
CA PRO A 56 -12.62 0.20 12.75
C PRO A 56 -12.66 -0.28 14.21
N ALA A 57 -12.89 0.65 15.13
CA ALA A 57 -13.06 0.30 16.53
C ALA A 57 -14.37 -0.48 16.67
N PRO A 58 -14.38 -1.67 17.28
CA PRO A 58 -15.62 -2.39 17.53
C PRO A 58 -16.50 -1.52 18.44
N VAL A 59 -17.61 -1.02 17.91
CA VAL A 59 -18.58 -0.25 18.69
C VAL A 59 -19.21 -1.21 19.70
N PRO A 60 -19.05 -0.99 21.01
CA PRO A 60 -19.68 -1.84 22.01
C PRO A 60 -21.18 -1.59 21.99
N VAL A 61 -21.93 -2.45 21.29
CA VAL A 61 -23.39 -2.45 21.33
C VAL A 61 -23.81 -2.95 22.70
N ARG A 62 -24.02 -2.01 23.65
CA ARG A 62 -24.67 -2.32 24.93
C ARG A 62 -26.12 -2.69 24.66
N VAL A 63 -26.40 -3.98 24.54
CA VAL A 63 -27.77 -4.51 24.47
C VAL A 63 -28.42 -4.26 25.82
N ARG A 64 -29.21 -3.18 25.94
CA ARG A 64 -30.02 -2.92 27.13
C ARG A 64 -31.13 -3.96 27.16
N ARG A 65 -30.87 -5.09 27.81
CA ARG A 65 -31.84 -6.15 28.06
C ARG A 65 -32.94 -5.57 28.96
N ARG A 66 -34.04 -5.08 28.36
CA ARG A 66 -35.29 -4.82 29.10
C ARG A 66 -35.87 -6.19 29.48
N ARG A 67 -35.75 -6.56 30.74
CA ARG A 67 -36.69 -7.47 31.40
C ARG A 67 -37.15 -6.78 32.66
#